data_AF-A0A091L7M2-F1
#
_entry.id   AF-A0A091L7M2-F1
#
_cell.length_a   1.000
_cell.length_b   1.000
_cell.length_c   1.000
_cell.angle_alpha   90.00
_cell.angle_beta   90.00
_cell.angle_gamma   90.00
#
_symmetry.space_group_name_H-M   'P 1'
#
loop_
_entity.id
_entity.type
_entity.pdbx_description
1 polymer ?
#
loop_
_entity_poly.entity_id
_entity_poly.type
_entity_poly.pdbx_seq_one_letter_code
_entity_poly.pdbx_strand_id
1 'polypeptide(L)'
;GTQWRKDQEQDLKNVLKNTDQDIPLVFVSGNHDIGNTPTRETIDNYCKNWGDDYFSFWVGGVFFLVLNSQLYFDSSKCPELKQAQDVWLNEQLAVAEKQKCKHIIVFQHIPLFLRKPDEDHDYFNLEKSVRQEIMEKFHKAGIKAVFSGHYHRNAGGSYRGLEMVVSSAIGCQLGEDTHGLRVVVVTDEKIVHRYYSLNELSSQGIEKELLDMLAKQN
;
A
#
# COMPACT_ATOMS: atom_id res chain seq x y z
N GLY A 1 9.46 -19.93 -5.91
CA GLY A 1 9.78 -19.87 -4.47
C GLY A 1 8.70 -20.53 -3.64
N THR A 2 8.66 -21.87 -3.60
CA THR A 2 7.56 -22.61 -2.97
C THR A 2 7.99 -23.51 -1.81
N GLN A 3 9.25 -23.96 -1.78
CA GLN A 3 9.72 -24.91 -0.77
C GLN A 3 9.55 -24.40 0.67
N TRP A 4 9.85 -23.12 0.91
CA TRP A 4 9.88 -22.53 2.25
C TRP A 4 8.66 -21.68 2.58
N ARG A 5 7.65 -21.61 1.70
CA ARG A 5 6.52 -20.67 1.85
C ARG A 5 5.79 -20.87 3.18
N LYS A 6 5.42 -22.11 3.50
CA LYS A 6 4.69 -22.42 4.74
C LYS A 6 5.49 -22.04 5.97
N ASP A 7 6.79 -22.33 5.98
CA ASP A 7 7.66 -22.02 7.10
C ASP A 7 7.85 -20.51 7.25
N GLN A 8 8.04 -19.78 6.13
CA GLN A 8 8.13 -18.31 6.10
C GLN A 8 6.84 -17.64 6.60
N GLU A 9 5.67 -18.12 6.15
CA GLU A 9 4.38 -17.61 6.61
C GLU A 9 4.17 -17.87 8.11
N GLN A 10 4.57 -19.06 8.58
CA GLN A 10 4.46 -19.44 9.99
C GLN A 10 5.39 -18.61 10.88
N ASP A 11 6.63 -18.37 10.45
CA ASP A 11 7.59 -17.52 11.15
C ASP A 11 7.10 -16.08 11.25
N LEU A 12 6.61 -15.51 10.13
CA LEU A 12 6.04 -14.16 10.13
C LEU A 12 4.84 -14.07 11.08
N LYS A 13 3.90 -15.02 11.02
CA LYS A 13 2.76 -15.09 11.94
C LYS A 13 3.19 -15.19 13.40
N ASN A 14 4.26 -15.94 13.70
CA ASN A 14 4.77 -16.08 15.06
C ASN A 14 5.39 -14.78 15.58
N VAL A 15 6.15 -14.06 14.75
CA VAL A 15 6.73 -12.77 15.14
C VAL A 15 5.63 -11.74 15.37
N LEU A 16 4.61 -11.68 14.50
CA LEU A 16 3.53 -10.70 14.58
C LEU A 16 2.63 -10.86 15.81
N LYS A 17 2.58 -12.05 16.45
CA LYS A 17 1.88 -12.26 17.73
C LYS A 17 2.42 -11.39 18.87
N ASN A 18 3.65 -10.90 18.76
CA ASN A 18 4.26 -10.01 19.75
C ASN A 18 3.92 -8.54 19.53
N THR A 19 3.15 -8.22 18.47
CA THR A 19 2.62 -6.86 18.27
C THR A 19 1.59 -6.59 19.36
N ASP A 20 1.59 -5.35 19.88
CA ASP A 20 0.56 -4.91 20.82
C ASP A 20 -0.84 -5.14 20.23
N GLN A 21 -1.77 -5.65 21.04
CA GLN A 21 -3.12 -5.99 20.60
C GLN A 21 -3.94 -4.76 20.21
N ASP A 22 -3.57 -3.58 20.69
CA ASP A 22 -4.20 -2.31 20.34
C ASP A 22 -3.70 -1.77 18.99
N ILE A 23 -2.76 -2.44 18.32
CA ILE A 23 -2.25 -2.06 16.99
C ILE A 23 -2.80 -3.03 15.93
N PRO A 24 -3.80 -2.62 15.13
CA PRO A 24 -4.33 -3.45 14.05
C PRO A 24 -3.28 -3.72 12.97
N LEU A 25 -3.26 -4.95 12.47
CA LEU A 25 -2.42 -5.34 11.34
C LEU A 25 -3.25 -5.36 10.05
N VAL A 26 -2.75 -4.68 9.03
CA VAL A 26 -3.35 -4.61 7.69
C VAL A 26 -2.36 -5.22 6.70
N PHE A 27 -2.79 -6.23 5.96
CA PHE A 27 -1.95 -6.93 4.98
C PHE A 27 -2.31 -6.52 3.56
N VAL A 28 -1.29 -6.37 2.72
CA VAL A 28 -1.42 -6.00 1.31
C VAL A 28 -0.73 -7.09 0.51
N SER A 29 -1.43 -7.70 -0.43
CA SER A 29 -0.86 -8.77 -1.26
C SER A 29 0.13 -8.21 -2.28
N GLY A 30 1.27 -8.89 -2.43
CA GLY A 30 2.27 -8.59 -3.45
C GLY A 30 2.52 -9.75 -4.41
N ASN A 31 3.37 -9.52 -5.40
CA ASN A 31 3.71 -10.53 -6.41
C ASN A 31 4.38 -11.79 -5.84
N HIS A 32 5.04 -11.67 -4.68
CA HIS A 32 5.61 -12.81 -3.97
C HIS A 32 4.56 -13.64 -3.23
N ASP A 33 3.39 -13.08 -2.95
CA ASP A 33 2.29 -13.75 -2.27
C ASP A 33 1.40 -14.49 -3.27
N ILE A 34 0.98 -13.81 -4.33
CA ILE A 34 -0.01 -14.32 -5.30
C ILE A 34 0.54 -14.52 -6.72
N GLY A 35 1.81 -14.18 -6.98
CA GLY A 35 2.44 -14.28 -8.30
C GLY A 35 2.39 -12.99 -9.11
N ASN A 36 3.25 -12.89 -10.14
CA ASN A 36 3.20 -11.77 -11.10
C ASN A 36 1.92 -11.84 -11.95
N THR A 37 1.51 -13.05 -12.34
CA THR A 37 0.25 -13.34 -13.03
C THR A 37 -0.61 -14.22 -12.09
N PRO A 38 -1.37 -13.62 -11.16
CA PRO A 38 -2.16 -14.37 -10.20
C PRO A 38 -3.21 -15.26 -10.88
N THR A 39 -3.57 -16.34 -10.22
CA THR A 39 -4.75 -17.17 -10.53
C THR A 39 -5.76 -17.07 -9.40
N ARG A 40 -6.97 -17.58 -9.64
CA ARG A 40 -7.95 -17.76 -8.56
C ARG A 40 -7.38 -18.57 -7.39
N GLU A 41 -6.66 -19.66 -7.68
CA GLU A 41 -6.06 -20.51 -6.64
C GLU A 41 -5.04 -19.76 -5.77
N THR A 42 -4.16 -18.95 -6.39
CA THR A 42 -3.16 -18.20 -5.61
C THR A 42 -3.81 -17.12 -4.75
N ILE A 43 -4.85 -16.45 -5.25
CA ILE A 43 -5.62 -15.45 -4.51
C ILE A 43 -6.40 -16.11 -3.37
N ASP A 44 -7.13 -17.19 -3.64
CA ASP A 44 -7.89 -17.94 -2.62
C ASP A 44 -6.97 -18.45 -1.50
N ASN A 45 -5.76 -18.91 -1.85
CA ASN A 45 -4.77 -19.32 -0.86
C ASN A 45 -4.23 -18.14 -0.03
N TYR A 46 -4.02 -16.97 -0.63
CA TYR A 46 -3.70 -15.75 0.12
C TYR A 46 -4.84 -15.39 1.08
N CYS A 47 -6.08 -15.32 0.57
CA CYS A 47 -7.24 -14.92 1.36
C CYS A 47 -7.49 -15.83 2.55
N LYS A 48 -7.32 -17.15 2.36
CA LYS A 48 -7.41 -18.13 3.45
C LYS A 48 -6.40 -17.89 4.57
N ASN A 49 -5.22 -17.34 4.26
CA ASN A 49 -4.12 -17.21 5.21
C ASN A 49 -3.95 -15.82 5.81
N TRP A 50 -4.37 -14.77 5.10
CA TRP A 50 -4.07 -13.38 5.39
C TRP A 50 -5.29 -12.45 5.39
N GLY A 51 -6.47 -12.95 4.99
CA GLY A 51 -7.69 -12.15 4.82
C GLY A 51 -7.82 -11.59 3.39
N ASP A 52 -8.88 -10.84 3.15
CA ASP A 52 -9.27 -10.36 1.81
C ASP A 52 -8.12 -9.65 1.08
N ASP A 53 -8.02 -9.86 -0.24
CA ASP A 53 -6.94 -9.31 -1.07
C ASP A 53 -7.18 -7.85 -1.49
N TYR A 54 -8.43 -7.38 -1.41
CA TYR A 54 -8.80 -5.97 -1.46
C TYR A 54 -9.97 -5.71 -0.51
N PHE A 55 -9.95 -4.56 0.17
CA PHE A 55 -10.97 -4.18 1.14
C PHE A 55 -10.83 -2.69 1.52
N SER A 56 -11.78 -2.18 2.28
CA SER A 56 -11.77 -0.81 2.78
C SER A 56 -12.02 -0.78 4.27
N PHE A 57 -11.47 0.21 4.96
CA PHE A 57 -11.69 0.37 6.40
C PHE A 57 -11.56 1.83 6.83
N TRP A 58 -12.00 2.11 8.06
CA TRP A 58 -11.97 3.45 8.66
C TRP A 58 -11.17 3.45 9.94
N VAL A 59 -10.28 4.41 10.10
CA VAL A 59 -9.57 4.67 11.36
C VAL A 59 -9.45 6.18 11.54
N GLY A 60 -9.88 6.69 12.70
CA GLY A 60 -9.74 8.13 13.02
C GLY A 60 -10.37 9.08 12.00
N GLY A 61 -11.46 8.68 11.34
CA GLY A 61 -12.13 9.47 10.29
C GLY A 61 -11.44 9.45 8.91
N VAL A 62 -10.35 8.70 8.76
CA VAL A 62 -9.65 8.49 7.50
C VAL A 62 -10.20 7.24 6.81
N PHE A 63 -10.48 7.34 5.52
CA PHE A 63 -10.95 6.22 4.71
C PHE A 63 -9.78 5.55 3.99
N PHE A 64 -9.56 4.27 4.26
CA PHE A 64 -8.47 3.50 3.67
C PHE A 64 -9.00 2.49 2.66
N LEU A 65 -8.26 2.32 1.57
CA LEU A 65 -8.49 1.32 0.54
C LEU A 65 -7.24 0.44 0.42
N VAL A 66 -7.40 -0.87 0.43
CA VAL A 66 -6.37 -1.85 0.10
C VAL A 66 -6.71 -2.47 -1.23
N LEU A 67 -5.77 -2.46 -2.18
CA LEU A 67 -5.97 -2.99 -3.53
C LEU A 67 -4.98 -4.12 -3.81
N ASN A 68 -5.47 -5.16 -4.49
CA ASN A 68 -4.62 -6.15 -5.12
C ASN A 68 -4.09 -5.56 -6.45
N SER A 69 -2.87 -5.01 -6.40
CA SER A 69 -2.24 -4.39 -7.57
C SER A 69 -1.80 -5.39 -8.64
N GLN A 70 -1.68 -6.69 -8.30
CA GLN A 70 -1.27 -7.69 -9.29
C GLN A 70 -2.34 -7.92 -10.35
N LEU A 71 -3.61 -7.69 -10.01
CA LEU A 71 -4.71 -7.68 -10.96
C LEU A 71 -4.65 -6.50 -11.94
N TYR A 72 -3.99 -5.39 -11.59
CA TYR A 72 -3.70 -4.29 -12.54
C TYR A 72 -2.46 -4.56 -13.38
N PHE A 73 -1.52 -5.37 -12.88
CA PHE A 73 -0.27 -5.69 -13.57
C PHE A 73 -0.47 -6.78 -14.63
N ASP A 74 -1.08 -7.91 -14.27
CA ASP A 74 -1.41 -8.99 -15.20
C ASP A 74 -2.53 -9.89 -14.65
N SER A 75 -3.78 -9.63 -15.04
CA SER A 75 -4.94 -10.46 -14.69
C SER A 75 -5.30 -11.48 -15.77
N SER A 76 -4.40 -11.84 -16.69
CA SER A 76 -4.72 -12.69 -17.86
C SER A 76 -5.28 -14.08 -17.49
N LYS A 77 -4.97 -14.58 -16.28
CA LYS A 77 -5.48 -15.87 -15.77
C LYS A 77 -6.71 -15.76 -14.87
N CYS A 78 -7.18 -14.56 -14.55
CA CYS A 78 -8.35 -14.31 -13.72
C CYS A 78 -9.01 -12.94 -14.02
N PRO A 79 -9.34 -12.64 -15.28
CA PRO A 79 -9.88 -11.34 -15.67
C PRO A 79 -11.18 -10.98 -14.93
N GLU A 80 -11.97 -11.98 -14.54
CA GLU A 80 -13.20 -11.79 -13.78
C GLU A 80 -12.96 -11.26 -12.35
N LEU A 81 -11.84 -11.63 -11.72
CA LEU A 81 -11.47 -11.13 -10.39
C LEU A 81 -11.03 -9.67 -10.46
N LYS A 82 -10.29 -9.31 -11.52
CA LYS A 82 -9.97 -7.92 -11.81
C LYS A 82 -11.25 -7.11 -12.02
N GLN A 83 -12.18 -7.58 -12.85
CA GLN A 83 -13.45 -6.90 -13.07
C GLN A 83 -14.24 -6.69 -11.76
N ALA A 84 -14.25 -7.69 -10.88
CA ALA A 84 -14.88 -7.57 -9.57
C ALA A 84 -14.23 -6.48 -8.70
N GLN A 85 -12.89 -6.42 -8.64
CA GLN A 85 -12.18 -5.35 -7.93
C GLN A 85 -12.46 -3.97 -8.54
N ASP A 86 -12.56 -3.84 -9.86
CA ASP A 86 -12.87 -2.56 -10.51
C ASP A 86 -14.28 -2.05 -10.16
N VAL A 87 -15.27 -2.95 -10.16
CA VAL A 87 -16.64 -2.62 -9.75
C VAL A 87 -16.66 -2.17 -8.29
N TRP A 88 -16.06 -2.97 -7.42
CA TRP A 88 -15.96 -2.66 -5.99
C TRP A 88 -15.25 -1.33 -5.73
N LEU A 89 -14.14 -1.07 -6.42
CA LEU A 89 -13.38 0.18 -6.28
C LEU A 89 -14.26 1.38 -6.66
N ASN A 90 -14.97 1.31 -7.79
CA ASN A 90 -15.87 2.40 -8.19
C ASN A 90 -16.97 2.66 -7.14
N GLU A 91 -17.51 1.61 -6.51
CA GLU A 91 -18.46 1.76 -5.41
C GLU A 91 -17.83 2.44 -4.19
N GLN A 92 -16.62 2.06 -3.79
CA GLN A 92 -15.92 2.68 -2.66
C GLN A 92 -15.58 4.15 -2.93
N LEU A 93 -15.15 4.49 -4.15
CA LEU A 93 -14.90 5.88 -4.53
C LEU A 93 -16.19 6.71 -4.46
N ALA A 94 -17.33 6.16 -4.88
CA ALA A 94 -18.63 6.83 -4.75
C ALA A 94 -19.06 7.01 -3.28
N VAL A 95 -18.77 6.03 -2.41
CA VAL A 95 -18.98 6.17 -0.96
C VAL A 95 -18.14 7.32 -0.42
N ALA A 96 -16.86 7.40 -0.80
CA ALA A 96 -15.96 8.43 -0.32
C ALA A 96 -16.39 9.84 -0.74
N GLU A 97 -16.81 9.99 -2.01
CA GLU A 97 -17.39 11.24 -2.52
C GLU A 97 -18.65 11.65 -1.74
N LYS A 98 -19.57 10.70 -1.50
CA LYS A 98 -20.82 10.96 -0.77
C LYS A 98 -20.58 11.35 0.68
N GLN A 99 -19.63 10.71 1.35
CA GLN A 99 -19.29 10.99 2.75
C GLN A 99 -18.41 12.23 2.92
N LYS A 100 -17.92 12.81 1.81
CA LYS A 100 -16.99 13.96 1.81
C LYS A 100 -15.75 13.67 2.67
N CYS A 101 -15.18 12.48 2.50
CA CYS A 101 -13.99 12.06 3.23
C CYS A 101 -12.88 13.09 3.05
N LYS A 102 -12.30 13.57 4.15
CA LYS A 102 -11.22 14.55 4.10
C LYS A 102 -9.90 13.92 3.63
N HIS A 103 -9.62 12.73 4.16
CA HIS A 103 -8.46 11.93 3.80
C HIS A 103 -8.92 10.57 3.29
N ILE A 104 -8.49 10.25 2.08
CA ILE A 104 -8.61 8.91 1.51
C ILE A 104 -7.20 8.46 1.13
N ILE A 105 -6.81 7.29 1.63
CA ILE A 105 -5.46 6.73 1.47
C ILE A 105 -5.57 5.33 0.86
N VAL A 106 -4.73 5.04 -0.13
CA VAL A 106 -4.67 3.73 -0.77
C VAL A 106 -3.39 3.01 -0.37
N PHE A 107 -3.50 1.72 -0.09
CA PHE A 107 -2.38 0.79 0.02
C PHE A 107 -2.44 -0.21 -1.14
N GLN A 108 -1.33 -0.39 -1.84
CA GLN A 108 -1.19 -1.41 -2.88
C GLN A 108 0.28 -1.78 -3.05
N HIS A 109 0.61 -2.97 -3.53
CA HIS A 109 2.00 -3.41 -3.61
C HIS A 109 2.80 -2.73 -4.73
N ILE A 110 2.31 -2.77 -5.99
CA ILE A 110 2.99 -2.16 -7.14
C ILE A 110 2.67 -0.65 -7.19
N PRO A 111 3.70 0.21 -7.21
CA PRO A 111 3.54 1.65 -7.43
C PRO A 111 2.77 1.98 -8.71
N LEU A 112 1.93 3.03 -8.67
CA LEU A 112 1.42 3.63 -9.90
C LEU A 112 2.60 4.08 -10.75
N PHE A 113 3.50 4.87 -10.18
CA PHE A 113 4.75 5.33 -10.79
C PHE A 113 5.84 5.48 -9.72
N LEU A 114 7.11 5.56 -10.12
CA LEU A 114 8.28 5.69 -9.26
C LEU A 114 8.76 7.14 -9.16
N ARG A 115 8.74 7.89 -10.26
CA ARG A 115 9.25 9.28 -10.29
C ARG A 115 8.26 10.23 -10.94
N LYS A 116 7.72 9.85 -12.10
CA LYS A 116 6.80 10.72 -12.86
C LYS A 116 5.60 9.94 -13.38
N PRO A 117 4.40 10.55 -13.42
CA PRO A 117 3.19 9.90 -13.93
C PRO A 117 3.28 9.41 -15.39
N ASP A 118 4.09 10.07 -16.21
CA ASP A 118 4.28 9.82 -17.64
C ASP A 118 5.51 8.96 -17.97
N GLU A 119 6.23 8.48 -16.96
CA GLU A 119 7.39 7.61 -17.13
C GLU A 119 7.02 6.30 -17.82
N ASP A 120 8.00 5.63 -18.42
CA ASP A 120 7.76 4.31 -19.02
C ASP A 120 7.52 3.26 -17.94
N HIS A 121 6.75 2.24 -18.30
CA HIS A 121 6.50 1.14 -17.39
C HIS A 121 7.62 0.11 -17.51
N ASP A 122 7.91 -0.56 -16.39
CA ASP A 122 8.81 -1.69 -16.32
C ASP A 122 8.25 -2.71 -15.30
N TYR A 123 9.12 -3.55 -14.75
CA TYR A 123 8.72 -4.51 -13.73
C TYR A 123 8.18 -3.87 -12.44
N PHE A 124 8.61 -2.65 -12.11
CA PHE A 124 8.43 -2.02 -10.80
C PHE A 124 7.24 -1.05 -10.71
N ASN A 125 6.55 -0.78 -11.81
CA ASN A 125 5.41 0.14 -11.84
C ASN A 125 4.33 -0.37 -12.82
N LEU A 126 3.12 0.18 -12.70
CA LEU A 126 2.02 -0.23 -13.56
C LEU A 126 2.16 0.30 -15.00
N GLU A 127 1.59 -0.44 -15.95
CA GLU A 127 1.52 -0.03 -17.36
C GLU A 127 0.88 1.37 -17.48
N LYS A 128 1.40 2.18 -18.41
CA LYS A 128 1.09 3.61 -18.54
C LYS A 128 -0.41 3.89 -18.70
N SER A 129 -1.11 3.19 -19.58
CA SER A 129 -2.55 3.37 -19.78
C SER A 129 -3.36 2.94 -18.55
N VAL A 130 -2.97 1.83 -17.91
CA VAL A 130 -3.63 1.33 -16.70
C VAL A 130 -3.47 2.32 -15.54
N ARG A 131 -2.25 2.79 -15.25
CA ARG A 131 -2.03 3.77 -14.18
C ARG A 131 -2.75 5.09 -14.44
N GLN A 132 -2.83 5.54 -15.70
CA GLN A 132 -3.52 6.78 -16.04
C GLN A 132 -5.01 6.69 -15.71
N GLU A 133 -5.67 5.58 -16.09
CA GLU A 133 -7.08 5.36 -15.74
C GLU A 133 -7.31 5.38 -14.23
N ILE A 134 -6.46 4.68 -13.47
CA ILE A 134 -6.56 4.62 -12.00
C ILE A 134 -6.29 6.00 -11.38
N MET A 135 -5.27 6.71 -11.84
CA MET A 135 -4.91 8.04 -11.33
C MET A 135 -6.02 9.07 -11.58
N GLU A 136 -6.72 9.01 -12.71
CA GLU A 136 -7.88 9.89 -12.97
C GLU A 136 -9.04 9.59 -12.01
N LYS A 137 -9.36 8.30 -11.78
CA LYS A 137 -10.36 7.90 -10.79
C LYS A 137 -9.99 8.40 -9.39
N PHE A 138 -8.73 8.23 -9.01
CA PHE A 138 -8.23 8.65 -7.70
C PHE A 138 -8.23 10.16 -7.52
N HIS A 139 -7.82 10.91 -8.54
CA HIS A 139 -7.87 12.37 -8.53
C HIS A 139 -9.31 12.87 -8.36
N LYS A 140 -10.26 12.32 -9.12
CA LYS A 140 -11.68 12.70 -9.03
C LYS A 140 -12.26 12.43 -7.65
N ALA A 141 -11.93 11.28 -7.06
CA ALA A 141 -12.40 10.89 -5.73
C ALA A 141 -11.70 11.64 -4.58
N GLY A 142 -10.64 12.41 -4.87
CA GLY A 142 -9.90 13.17 -3.86
C GLY A 142 -8.93 12.33 -3.02
N ILE A 143 -8.44 11.20 -3.55
CA ILE A 143 -7.41 10.40 -2.90
C ILE A 143 -6.14 11.24 -2.70
N LYS A 144 -5.61 11.21 -1.47
CA LYS A 144 -4.47 12.04 -1.06
C LYS A 144 -3.14 11.34 -1.25
N ALA A 145 -3.06 10.06 -0.92
CA ALA A 145 -1.82 9.31 -0.98
C ALA A 145 -2.06 7.85 -1.39
N VAL A 146 -1.10 7.30 -2.14
CA VAL A 146 -0.98 5.88 -2.47
C VAL A 146 0.36 5.41 -1.91
N PHE A 147 0.32 4.49 -0.94
CA PHE A 147 1.51 3.88 -0.36
C PHE A 147 1.76 2.51 -0.98
N SER A 148 2.98 2.30 -1.46
CA SER A 148 3.40 1.07 -2.12
C SER A 148 4.81 0.61 -1.73
N GLY A 149 5.13 -0.61 -2.16
CA GLY A 149 6.43 -1.25 -1.99
C GLY A 149 7.02 -1.63 -3.35
N HIS A 150 7.36 -2.91 -3.50
CA HIS A 150 7.83 -3.56 -4.75
C HIS A 150 9.19 -3.11 -5.29
N TYR A 151 9.49 -1.80 -5.30
CA TYR A 151 10.71 -1.24 -5.88
C TYR A 151 11.98 -1.48 -5.03
N HIS A 152 11.81 -1.81 -3.74
CA HIS A 152 12.89 -2.03 -2.77
C HIS A 152 13.87 -0.86 -2.66
N ARG A 153 13.40 0.34 -3.03
CA ARG A 153 14.04 1.63 -2.83
C ARG A 153 12.97 2.66 -2.50
N ASN A 154 13.35 3.71 -1.79
CA ASN A 154 12.49 4.86 -1.61
C ASN A 154 12.32 5.60 -2.94
N ALA A 155 11.07 5.87 -3.30
CA ALA A 155 10.71 6.61 -4.50
C ALA A 155 9.35 7.27 -4.32
N GLY A 156 8.89 8.01 -5.32
CA GLY A 156 7.62 8.69 -5.28
C GLY A 156 7.60 9.99 -6.08
N GLY A 157 6.43 10.60 -6.12
CA GLY A 157 6.17 11.87 -6.76
C GLY A 157 4.71 12.27 -6.59
N SER A 158 4.27 13.31 -7.30
CA SER A 158 2.89 13.80 -7.18
C SER A 158 2.17 13.85 -8.53
N TYR A 159 0.86 13.66 -8.47
CA TYR A 159 -0.05 13.78 -9.60
C TYR A 159 -1.31 14.53 -9.18
N ARG A 160 -1.45 15.80 -9.60
CA ARG A 160 -2.67 16.62 -9.36
C ARG A 160 -3.19 16.55 -7.90
N GLY A 161 -2.27 16.64 -6.94
CA GLY A 161 -2.59 16.60 -5.51
C GLY A 161 -2.66 15.20 -4.89
N LEU A 162 -2.50 14.13 -5.67
CA LEU A 162 -2.24 12.77 -5.19
C LEU A 162 -0.74 12.56 -5.01
N GLU A 163 -0.33 12.05 -3.86
CA GLU A 163 1.05 11.66 -3.57
C GLU A 163 1.25 10.15 -3.78
N MET A 164 2.23 9.78 -4.59
CA MET A 164 2.66 8.40 -4.75
C MET A 164 3.90 8.19 -3.89
N VAL A 165 3.83 7.26 -2.95
CA VAL A 165 4.88 6.99 -1.97
C VAL A 165 5.33 5.54 -2.09
N VAL A 166 6.62 5.33 -2.36
CA VAL A 166 7.22 4.00 -2.41
C VAL A 166 8.16 3.84 -1.23
N SER A 167 7.94 2.79 -0.43
CA SER A 167 8.79 2.47 0.72
C SER A 167 9.79 1.38 0.34
N SER A 168 11.05 1.58 0.74
CA SER A 168 12.08 0.56 0.57
C SER A 168 11.76 -0.70 1.39
N ALA A 169 12.39 -1.82 1.02
CA ALA A 169 12.18 -3.11 1.68
C ALA A 169 12.79 -3.13 3.08
N ILE A 170 12.30 -4.01 3.95
CA ILE A 170 12.89 -4.23 5.28
C ILE A 170 14.10 -5.18 5.23
N GLY A 171 14.13 -6.15 4.31
CA GLY A 171 15.14 -7.23 4.29
C GLY A 171 15.85 -7.48 2.95
N CYS A 172 15.60 -6.66 1.92
CA CYS A 172 16.17 -6.86 0.59
C CYS A 172 16.22 -5.55 -0.21
N GLN A 173 16.92 -4.54 0.30
CA GLN A 173 16.99 -3.24 -0.39
C GLN A 173 17.76 -3.39 -1.70
N LEU A 174 17.29 -2.72 -2.75
CA LEU A 174 17.94 -2.71 -4.04
C LEU A 174 18.73 -1.42 -4.25
N GLY A 175 19.36 -0.84 -3.25
CA GLY A 175 20.13 0.40 -3.42
C GLY A 175 20.79 0.83 -2.12
N GLU A 176 21.03 2.12 -1.99
CA GLU A 176 21.68 2.70 -0.80
C GLU A 176 20.72 2.93 0.38
N ASP A 177 19.42 2.63 0.20
CA ASP A 177 18.47 2.70 1.31
C ASP A 177 18.84 1.67 2.38
N THR A 178 18.85 2.11 3.63
CA THR A 178 19.02 1.24 4.79
C THR A 178 17.74 0.45 5.09
N HIS A 179 17.86 -0.69 5.76
CA HIS A 179 16.72 -1.41 6.30
C HIS A 179 15.91 -0.60 7.31
N GLY A 180 14.60 -0.50 7.06
CA GLY A 180 13.76 0.45 7.75
C GLY A 180 12.29 0.34 7.41
N LEU A 181 11.51 1.25 7.96
CA LEU A 181 10.07 1.36 7.77
C LEU A 181 9.66 2.82 7.57
N ARG A 182 8.47 3.03 7.02
CA ARG A 182 7.88 4.35 6.86
C ARG A 182 6.88 4.61 7.97
N VAL A 183 7.10 5.69 8.73
CA VAL A 183 6.12 6.21 9.69
C VAL A 183 5.25 7.23 8.95
N VAL A 184 3.93 7.10 9.12
CA VAL A 184 2.94 8.00 8.55
C VAL A 184 2.11 8.57 9.70
N VAL A 185 2.09 9.90 9.81
CA VAL A 185 1.26 10.64 10.75
C VAL A 185 0.16 11.33 9.97
N VAL A 186 -1.08 11.03 10.32
CA VAL A 186 -2.26 11.65 9.71
C VAL A 186 -2.93 12.54 10.74
N THR A 187 -3.06 13.82 10.42
CA THR A 187 -3.84 14.80 11.19
C THR A 187 -5.10 15.16 10.41
N ASP A 188 -5.97 15.99 10.99
CA ASP A 188 -7.15 16.47 10.27
C ASP A 188 -6.71 17.25 9.02
N GLU A 189 -5.60 17.99 9.05
CA GLU A 189 -5.16 18.87 7.96
C GLU A 189 -4.20 18.22 6.99
N LYS A 190 -3.32 17.32 7.46
CA LYS A 190 -2.17 16.85 6.66
C LYS A 190 -1.84 15.39 6.90
N ILE A 191 -1.27 14.78 5.87
CA ILE A 191 -0.59 13.49 5.93
C ILE A 191 0.90 13.80 5.83
N VAL A 192 1.69 13.38 6.81
CA VAL A 192 3.14 13.56 6.83
C VAL A 192 3.78 12.21 7.03
N HIS A 193 4.77 11.88 6.21
CA HIS A 193 5.48 10.61 6.33
C HIS A 193 6.99 10.76 6.19
N ARG A 194 7.70 9.84 6.83
CA ARG A 194 9.17 9.76 6.83
C ARG A 194 9.61 8.30 6.83
N TYR A 195 10.63 8.00 6.05
CA TYR A 195 11.26 6.68 6.09
C TYR A 195 12.39 6.74 7.11
N TYR A 196 12.43 5.76 8.00
CA TYR A 196 13.47 5.65 9.02
C TYR A 196 14.13 4.28 8.92
N SER A 197 15.45 4.26 9.00
CA SER A 197 16.19 3.03 9.28
C SER A 197 15.83 2.48 10.66
N LEU A 198 15.99 1.17 10.84
CA LEU A 198 15.80 0.56 12.17
C LEU A 198 16.79 1.10 13.20
N ASN A 199 17.98 1.51 12.76
CA ASN A 199 19.01 2.13 13.62
C ASN A 199 18.59 3.52 14.09
N GLU A 200 18.05 4.36 13.21
CA GLU A 200 17.51 5.68 13.57
C GLU A 200 16.36 5.54 14.56
N LEU A 201 15.40 4.65 14.30
CA LEU A 201 14.28 4.42 15.22
C LEU A 201 14.74 3.92 16.59
N SER A 202 15.74 3.04 16.62
CA SER A 202 16.24 2.45 17.87
C SER A 202 17.08 3.44 18.68
N SER A 203 17.80 4.34 18.02
CA SER A 203 18.71 5.30 18.68
C SER A 203 18.07 6.64 19.02
N GLN A 204 17.17 7.13 18.16
CA GLN A 204 16.60 8.48 18.24
C GLN A 204 15.08 8.47 18.42
N GLY A 205 14.41 7.34 18.14
CA GLY A 205 12.95 7.26 18.14
C GLY A 205 12.34 8.00 16.96
N ILE A 206 11.04 8.31 17.08
CA ILE A 206 10.32 9.16 16.12
C ILE A 206 10.61 10.62 16.45
N GLU A 207 10.84 11.44 15.42
CA GLU A 207 11.09 12.88 15.56
C GLU A 207 10.00 13.56 16.39
N LYS A 208 10.43 14.43 17.33
CA LYS A 208 9.52 15.17 18.21
C LYS A 208 8.46 15.96 17.45
N GLU A 209 8.79 16.52 16.28
CA GLU A 209 7.83 17.23 15.43
C GLU A 209 6.62 16.36 15.06
N LEU A 210 6.86 15.11 14.67
CA LEU A 210 5.79 14.16 14.32
C LEU A 210 4.95 13.76 15.54
N LEU A 211 5.59 13.60 16.70
CA LEU A 211 4.89 13.32 17.96
C LEU A 211 4.04 14.52 18.42
N ASP A 212 4.57 15.73 18.32
CA ASP A 212 3.87 16.97 18.66
C ASP A 212 2.66 17.20 17.75
N MET A 213 2.69 16.72 16.50
CA MET A 213 1.52 16.74 15.62
C MET A 213 0.37 15.88 16.13
N LEU A 214 0.65 14.72 16.72
CA LEU A 214 -0.36 13.84 17.32
C LEU A 214 -0.91 14.43 18.63
N ALA A 215 -0.05 15.03 19.45
CA ALA A 215 -0.46 15.60 20.74
C ALA A 215 -1.40 16.81 20.62
N LYS A 216 -1.34 17.55 19.50
CA LYS A 216 -2.17 18.74 19.24
C LYS A 216 -3.59 18.42 18.78
N GLN A 217 -3.93 17.14 18.62
CA GLN A 217 -5.26 16.70 18.17
C GLN A 217 -6.22 16.31 19.30
N ASN A 218 -5.74 16.32 20.55
CA ASN A 218 -6.53 16.08 21.76
C ASN A 218 -6.98 17.38 22.42
#